data_AF-A0A9P8F0B3-F1
#
_entry.id   AF-A0A9P8F0B3-F1
#
_cell.length_a   1.000
_cell.length_b   1.000
_cell.length_c   1.000
_cell.angle_alpha   90.00
_cell.angle_beta   90.00
_cell.angle_gamma   90.00
#
_symmetry.space_group_name_H-M   'P 1'
#
loop_
_entity.id
_entity.type
_entity.pdbx_description
1 polymer ?
#
loop_
_entity_poly.entity_id
_entity_poly.type
_entity_poly.pdbx_seq_one_letter_code
_entity_poly.pdbx_strand_id
1 'polypeptide(L)'
;SIEVYVVGPNDEQLPATCFEKVTYRLHESFGKRATQSLKQAPFRIQEQGWGEFDMSIVLTPFSQPKGEQTIFHDLNFQQERYESVQQFTFRNPKPELVDRLRESGPVGDANGAAKAEKRKKASKTQVDMEKLAEGLERLGEDDLLHVVQLVHDNKTEETYTKNDVENGEFHVDLYTLPDQLIKMLWDFVNQKVNIADF
;
A
#
# COMPACT_ATOMS: atom_id res chain seq x y z
N SER A 1 -16.14 7.24 14.51
CA SER A 1 -15.78 5.87 14.93
C SER A 1 -14.89 5.27 13.86
N ILE A 2 -14.01 4.34 14.21
CA ILE A 2 -13.12 3.67 13.25
C ILE A 2 -13.37 2.17 13.30
N GLU A 3 -13.35 1.52 12.13
CA GLU A 3 -13.59 0.09 11.93
C GLU A 3 -12.60 -0.47 10.92
N VAL A 4 -12.33 -1.78 10.99
CA VAL A 4 -11.44 -2.49 10.05
C VAL A 4 -12.19 -3.64 9.41
N TYR A 5 -12.16 -3.69 8.09
CA TYR A 5 -12.74 -4.73 7.25
C TYR A 5 -11.71 -5.23 6.24
N VAL A 6 -11.97 -6.40 5.66
CA VAL A 6 -11.23 -6.91 4.50
C VAL A 6 -12.09 -6.72 3.26
N VAL A 7 -11.50 -6.23 2.18
CA VAL A 7 -12.17 -6.12 0.89
C VAL A 7 -12.04 -7.45 0.15
N GLY A 8 -13.19 -8.06 -0.16
CA GLY A 8 -13.27 -9.32 -0.91
C GLY A 8 -13.10 -9.15 -2.42
N PRO A 9 -13.13 -10.25 -3.19
CA PRO A 9 -12.85 -10.23 -4.63
C PRO A 9 -13.87 -9.51 -5.51
N ASN A 10 -15.06 -9.20 -4.97
CA ASN A 10 -16.15 -8.48 -5.64
C ASN A 10 -16.45 -7.15 -4.92
N ASP A 11 -15.44 -6.54 -4.29
CA ASP A 11 -15.52 -5.30 -3.51
C ASP A 11 -16.47 -5.38 -2.30
N GLU A 12 -16.77 -6.59 -1.81
CA GLU A 12 -17.57 -6.79 -0.61
C GLU A 12 -16.76 -6.54 0.68
N GLN A 13 -17.39 -5.94 1.69
CA GLN A 13 -16.77 -5.76 3.01
C GLN A 13 -16.96 -7.04 3.85
N LEU A 14 -15.87 -7.76 4.07
CA LEU A 14 -15.82 -8.98 4.86
C LEU A 14 -15.26 -8.69 6.27
N PRO A 15 -15.67 -9.47 7.29
CA PRO A 15 -15.04 -9.40 8.60
C PRO A 15 -13.55 -9.71 8.50
N ALA A 16 -12.71 -8.89 9.12
CA ALA A 16 -11.25 -9.04 9.08
C ALA A 16 -10.74 -10.16 10.02
N THR A 17 -11.19 -11.40 9.81
CA THR A 17 -10.88 -12.59 10.63
C THR A 17 -9.43 -13.06 10.51
N CYS A 18 -8.69 -12.57 9.52
CA CYS A 18 -7.26 -12.78 9.36
C CYS A 18 -6.41 -12.08 10.45
N PHE A 19 -6.99 -11.18 11.24
CA PHE A 19 -6.36 -10.56 12.39
C PHE A 19 -6.97 -11.08 13.70
N GLU A 20 -6.13 -11.46 14.66
CA GLU A 20 -6.58 -11.84 16.01
C GLU A 20 -6.70 -10.65 16.97
N LYS A 21 -6.04 -9.55 16.63
CA LYS A 21 -6.03 -8.33 17.43
C LYS A 21 -5.72 -7.12 16.55
N VAL A 22 -6.44 -6.03 16.79
CA VAL A 22 -6.15 -4.69 16.25
C VAL A 22 -5.88 -3.76 17.42
N THR A 23 -4.80 -3.00 17.37
CA THR A 23 -4.43 -2.01 18.40
C THR A 23 -4.38 -0.62 17.80
N TYR A 24 -5.30 0.23 18.22
CA TYR A 24 -5.32 1.65 17.88
C TYR A 24 -4.42 2.40 18.86
N ARG A 25 -3.49 3.19 18.33
CA ARG A 25 -2.68 4.15 19.10
C ARG A 25 -3.09 5.56 18.72
N LEU A 26 -4.03 6.10 19.50
CA LEU A 26 -4.53 7.46 19.38
C LEU A 26 -3.54 8.46 19.99
N HIS A 27 -3.85 9.74 19.82
CA HIS A 27 -3.10 10.83 20.46
C HIS A 27 -3.09 10.71 22.01
N GLU A 28 -2.01 11.19 22.65
CA GLU A 28 -1.80 11.07 24.10
C GLU A 28 -2.89 11.77 24.94
N SER A 29 -3.58 12.76 24.37
CA SER A 29 -4.69 13.47 25.02
C SER A 29 -5.85 12.57 25.42
N PHE A 30 -5.99 11.38 24.82
CA PHE A 30 -6.97 10.37 25.21
C PHE A 30 -6.57 9.63 26.51
N GLY A 31 -5.39 9.91 27.08
CA GLY A 31 -4.93 9.38 28.36
C GLY A 31 -4.94 7.85 28.38
N LYS A 32 -5.68 7.26 29.33
CA LYS A 32 -5.81 5.80 29.44
C LYS A 32 -6.43 5.13 28.20
N ARG A 33 -7.11 5.91 27.35
CA ARG A 33 -7.76 5.47 26.11
C ARG A 33 -6.89 5.69 24.88
N ALA A 34 -5.68 6.24 25.04
CA ALA A 34 -4.75 6.46 23.92
C ALA A 34 -4.31 5.15 23.25
N THR A 35 -4.30 4.03 23.97
CA THR A 35 -4.05 2.70 23.37
C THR A 35 -5.24 1.78 23.61
N GLN A 36 -5.84 1.27 22.54
CA GLN A 36 -7.00 0.39 22.61
C GLN A 36 -6.77 -0.85 21.76
N SER A 37 -6.77 -2.03 22.38
CA SER A 37 -6.62 -3.32 21.69
C SER A 37 -7.95 -4.08 21.68
N LEU A 38 -8.41 -4.44 20.49
CA LEU A 38 -9.64 -5.21 20.26
C LEU A 38 -9.29 -6.54 19.60
N LYS A 39 -10.06 -7.59 19.91
CA LYS A 39 -9.81 -8.97 19.42
C LYS A 39 -10.92 -9.53 18.54
N GLN A 40 -11.93 -8.72 18.22
CA GLN A 40 -13.11 -9.14 17.47
C GLN A 40 -13.40 -8.12 16.37
N ALA A 41 -13.58 -8.62 15.15
CA ALA A 41 -14.09 -7.82 14.03
C ALA A 41 -15.49 -7.24 14.38
N PRO A 42 -15.82 -6.01 13.94
CA PRO A 42 -15.05 -5.13 13.04
C PRO A 42 -14.00 -4.25 13.74
N PHE A 43 -13.56 -4.63 14.95
CA PHE A 43 -12.58 -3.89 15.75
C PHE A 43 -12.97 -2.42 15.95
N ARG A 44 -14.26 -2.16 16.15
CA ARG A 44 -14.80 -0.80 16.22
C ARG A 44 -14.33 -0.07 17.48
N ILE A 45 -13.74 1.11 17.31
CA ILE A 45 -13.57 2.10 18.40
C ILE A 45 -14.45 3.33 18.16
N GLN A 46 -14.87 3.96 19.26
CA GLN A 46 -15.64 5.18 19.25
C GLN A 46 -15.17 6.08 20.39
N GLU A 47 -14.74 7.29 20.04
CA GLU A 47 -14.23 8.29 20.95
C GLU A 47 -14.72 9.68 20.53
N GLN A 48 -14.56 10.67 21.41
CA GLN A 48 -14.88 12.07 21.15
C GLN A 48 -13.60 12.91 21.30
N GLY A 49 -13.35 13.80 20.36
CA GLY A 49 -12.18 14.67 20.32
C GLY A 49 -12.48 15.98 19.61
N TRP A 50 -11.58 16.94 19.75
CA TRP A 50 -11.74 18.30 19.22
C TRP A 50 -10.73 18.64 18.12
N GLY A 51 -9.80 17.73 17.80
CA GLY A 51 -8.72 17.97 16.86
C GLY A 51 -8.45 16.76 15.96
N GLU A 52 -7.80 17.06 14.84
CA GLU A 52 -7.27 16.11 13.87
C GLU A 52 -5.89 15.63 14.31
N PHE A 53 -5.53 14.40 14.00
CA PHE A 53 -4.23 13.83 14.36
C PHE A 53 -3.91 12.57 13.56
N ASP A 54 -2.62 12.35 13.32
CA ASP A 54 -2.12 11.06 12.87
C ASP A 54 -2.17 10.02 13.99
N MET A 55 -2.61 8.83 13.65
CA MET A 55 -2.60 7.67 14.53
C MET A 55 -2.04 6.44 13.84
N SER A 56 -1.62 5.45 14.63
CA SER A 56 -1.21 4.15 14.09
C SER A 56 -2.21 3.07 14.45
N ILE A 57 -2.54 2.21 13.49
CA ILE A 57 -3.39 1.03 13.68
C ILE A 57 -2.50 -0.20 13.47
N VAL A 58 -2.21 -0.93 14.54
CA VAL A 58 -1.38 -2.14 14.50
C VAL A 58 -2.28 -3.36 14.37
N LEU A 59 -2.13 -4.07 13.26
CA LEU A 59 -2.85 -5.29 12.92
C LEU A 59 -1.98 -6.49 13.27
N THR A 60 -2.43 -7.33 14.22
CA THR A 60 -1.75 -8.57 14.60
C THR A 60 -2.39 -9.75 13.86
N PRO A 61 -1.67 -10.43 12.95
CA PRO A 61 -2.22 -11.55 12.18
C PRO A 61 -2.54 -12.74 13.07
N PHE A 62 -3.61 -13.46 12.70
CA PHE A 62 -4.09 -14.64 13.42
C PHE A 62 -2.99 -15.72 13.53
N SER A 63 -2.75 -16.24 14.73
CA SER A 63 -1.71 -17.25 15.01
C SER A 63 -0.27 -16.79 14.73
N GLN A 64 -0.04 -15.56 14.26
CA GLN A 64 1.27 -15.07 13.83
C GLN A 64 1.60 -13.69 14.40
N PRO A 65 1.79 -13.58 15.74
CA PRO A 65 1.96 -12.29 16.42
C PRO A 65 3.26 -11.56 16.07
N LYS A 66 4.23 -12.21 15.42
CA LYS A 66 5.45 -11.55 14.92
C LYS A 66 5.27 -10.92 13.53
N GLY A 67 4.13 -11.13 12.88
CA GLY A 67 3.81 -10.59 11.56
C GLY A 67 3.01 -9.29 11.61
N GLU A 68 3.13 -8.51 12.69
CA GLU A 68 2.34 -7.28 12.84
C GLU A 68 2.56 -6.32 11.66
N GLN A 69 1.48 -5.70 11.23
CA GLN A 69 1.47 -4.69 10.19
C GLN A 69 0.90 -3.40 10.78
N THR A 70 1.47 -2.25 10.40
CA THR A 70 1.05 -0.96 10.93
C THR A 70 0.52 -0.10 9.80
N ILE A 71 -0.70 0.41 9.98
CA ILE A 71 -1.27 1.47 9.16
C ILE A 71 -1.00 2.79 9.87
N PHE A 72 -0.48 3.78 9.14
CA PHE A 72 -0.50 5.17 9.56
C PHE A 72 -1.76 5.80 8.98
N HIS A 73 -2.63 6.30 9.86
CA HIS A 73 -3.94 6.80 9.51
C HIS A 73 -4.09 8.23 9.99
N ASP A 74 -4.32 9.14 9.06
CA ASP A 74 -4.69 10.52 9.35
C ASP A 74 -6.17 10.57 9.75
N LEU A 75 -6.42 11.01 10.99
CA LEU A 75 -7.77 11.32 11.45
C LEU A 75 -8.05 12.79 11.22
N ASN A 76 -8.82 13.08 10.17
CA ASN A 76 -9.24 14.43 9.81
C ASN A 76 -10.77 14.56 9.67
N PHE A 77 -11.24 15.80 9.52
CA PHE A 77 -12.66 16.13 9.41
C PHE A 77 -13.03 16.74 8.05
N GLN A 78 -12.22 16.48 7.01
CA GLN A 78 -12.51 16.94 5.66
C GLN A 78 -13.78 16.31 5.09
N GLN A 79 -14.07 15.07 5.50
CA GLN A 79 -15.27 14.31 5.12
C GLN A 79 -15.94 13.69 6.36
N GLU A 80 -17.27 13.60 6.38
CA GLU A 80 -18.00 12.96 7.48
C GLU A 80 -17.71 11.45 7.59
N ARG A 81 -17.37 10.83 6.46
CA ARG A 81 -16.94 9.43 6.34
C ARG A 81 -15.92 9.34 5.22
N TYR A 82 -14.81 8.66 5.49
CA TYR A 82 -13.82 8.28 4.50
C TYR A 82 -13.34 6.86 4.79
N GLU A 83 -12.73 6.25 3.78
CA GLU A 83 -12.20 4.89 3.82
C GLU A 83 -10.77 4.94 3.29
N SER A 84 -9.87 4.16 3.89
CA SER A 84 -8.49 4.01 3.41
C SER A 84 -8.25 2.53 3.15
N VAL A 85 -7.99 2.19 1.90
CA VAL A 85 -7.71 0.82 1.46
C VAL A 85 -6.20 0.59 1.57
N GLN A 86 -5.82 -0.52 2.20
CA GLN A 86 -4.42 -0.87 2.47
C GLN A 86 -4.15 -2.30 1.99
N GLN A 87 -3.06 -2.49 1.24
CA GLN A 87 -2.66 -3.82 0.76
C GLN A 87 -1.61 -4.45 1.67
N PHE A 88 -1.81 -5.73 2.01
CA PHE A 88 -0.92 -6.46 2.90
C PHE A 88 -0.45 -7.76 2.28
N THR A 89 0.85 -8.03 2.42
CA THR A 89 1.45 -9.32 2.05
C THR A 89 1.89 -10.07 3.30
N PHE A 90 1.33 -11.26 3.50
CA PHE A 90 1.78 -12.18 4.56
C PHE A 90 2.86 -13.09 4.00
N ARG A 91 4.12 -12.91 4.45
CA ARG A 91 5.23 -13.79 4.07
C ARG A 91 5.24 -15.03 4.97
N ASN A 92 5.29 -16.21 4.35
CA ASN A 92 5.26 -17.51 5.02
C ASN A 92 4.14 -17.60 6.09
N PRO A 93 2.86 -17.36 5.70
CA PRO A 93 1.75 -17.40 6.64
C PRO A 93 1.60 -18.80 7.24
N LYS A 94 1.32 -18.87 8.54
CA LYS A 94 0.97 -20.14 9.19
C LYS A 94 -0.29 -20.75 8.57
N PRO A 95 -0.46 -22.09 8.62
CA PRO A 95 -1.65 -22.75 8.09
C PRO A 95 -2.97 -22.15 8.59
N GLU A 96 -3.07 -21.81 9.88
CA GLU A 96 -4.31 -21.24 10.43
C GLU A 96 -4.61 -19.84 9.87
N LEU A 97 -3.57 -19.06 9.57
CA LEU A 97 -3.71 -17.76 8.90
C LEU A 97 -4.12 -17.94 7.44
N VAL A 98 -3.54 -18.92 6.74
CA VAL A 98 -3.92 -19.27 5.36
C VAL A 98 -5.40 -19.62 5.27
N ASP A 99 -5.92 -20.40 6.23
CA ASP A 99 -7.35 -20.75 6.26
C ASP A 99 -8.26 -19.52 6.42
N ARG A 100 -7.87 -18.56 7.26
CA ARG A 100 -8.59 -17.27 7.37
C ARG A 100 -8.52 -16.44 6.09
N LEU A 101 -7.35 -16.37 5.46
CA LEU A 101 -7.19 -15.62 4.21
C LEU A 101 -8.04 -16.20 3.07
N ARG A 102 -8.29 -17.52 3.07
CA ARG A 102 -9.19 -18.18 2.11
C ARG A 102 -10.65 -17.74 2.25
N GLU A 103 -11.08 -17.32 3.43
CA GLU A 103 -12.43 -16.78 3.65
C GLU A 103 -12.63 -15.45 2.89
N SER A 104 -11.54 -14.71 2.65
CA SER A 104 -11.54 -13.42 1.96
C SER A 104 -11.16 -13.48 0.48
N GLY A 105 -10.74 -14.63 -0.04
CA GLY A 105 -10.36 -14.77 -1.45
C GLY A 105 -9.31 -15.85 -1.72
N PRO A 106 -8.85 -15.97 -2.97
CA PRO A 106 -7.81 -16.95 -3.33
C PRO A 106 -6.50 -16.66 -2.60
N VAL A 107 -5.92 -17.68 -1.96
CA VAL A 107 -4.58 -17.61 -1.35
C VAL A 107 -3.59 -18.34 -2.25
N GLY A 108 -2.43 -17.75 -2.52
CA GLY A 108 -1.37 -18.39 -3.30
C GLY A 108 -0.89 -19.69 -2.64
N ASP A 109 -0.45 -20.66 -3.44
CA ASP A 109 -0.03 -21.97 -2.94
C ASP A 109 1.12 -21.83 -1.93
N ALA A 110 0.88 -22.26 -0.70
CA ALA A 110 1.81 -22.25 0.42
C ALA A 110 2.90 -23.32 0.23
N ASN A 111 3.81 -23.10 -0.72
CA ASN A 111 5.12 -23.74 -0.80
C ASN A 111 5.98 -22.85 -1.69
N GLY A 112 7.05 -22.29 -1.13
CA GLY A 112 8.06 -21.49 -1.85
C GLY A 112 8.88 -22.27 -2.88
N ALA A 113 8.28 -23.20 -3.63
CA ALA A 113 8.82 -23.74 -4.85
C ALA A 113 8.11 -23.07 -6.01
N ALA A 114 8.83 -22.21 -6.71
CA ALA A 114 8.45 -21.73 -8.03
C ALA A 114 7.97 -22.90 -8.90
N LYS A 115 6.67 -22.93 -9.18
CA LYS A 115 6.17 -23.45 -10.45
C LYS A 115 5.49 -22.29 -11.15
N ALA A 116 6.25 -21.69 -12.05
CA ALA A 116 5.72 -20.91 -13.14
C ALA A 116 4.70 -21.75 -13.90
N GLU A 117 3.41 -21.62 -13.59
CA GLU A 117 2.34 -21.97 -14.52
C GLU A 117 1.48 -20.74 -14.79
N LYS A 118 1.78 -20.17 -15.96
CA LYS A 118 1.06 -19.11 -16.64
C LYS A 118 -0.45 -19.34 -16.61
N ARG A 119 -1.16 -18.57 -15.79
CA ARG A 119 -2.46 -18.04 -16.20
C ARG A 119 -2.25 -16.60 -16.67
N LYS A 120 -2.06 -16.47 -17.98
CA LYS A 120 -2.20 -15.20 -18.69
C LYS A 120 -3.60 -14.63 -18.41
N LYS A 121 -3.68 -13.51 -17.71
CA LYS A 121 -4.51 -12.38 -18.15
C LYS A 121 -3.56 -11.25 -18.51
N ALA A 122 -3.76 -10.73 -19.70
CA ALA A 122 -2.76 -10.04 -20.48
C ALA A 122 -2.52 -8.61 -20.00
N SER A 123 -1.25 -8.30 -19.73
CA SER A 123 -0.63 -7.05 -20.15
C SER A 123 0.87 -7.33 -20.32
N LYS A 124 1.30 -7.46 -21.58
CA LYS A 124 2.71 -7.46 -21.96
C LYS A 124 3.25 -6.05 -21.72
N THR A 125 3.92 -5.80 -20.61
CA THR A 125 5.10 -4.95 -20.55
C THR A 125 5.88 -5.40 -19.33
N GLN A 126 6.85 -6.29 -19.53
CA GLN A 126 7.79 -6.67 -18.48
C GLN A 126 8.74 -5.48 -18.35
N VAL A 127 8.33 -4.48 -17.58
CA VAL A 127 9.14 -3.29 -17.31
C VAL A 127 10.25 -3.72 -16.36
N ASP A 128 11.49 -3.45 -16.74
CA ASP A 128 12.66 -3.72 -15.92
C ASP A 128 12.93 -2.48 -15.05
N MET A 129 12.73 -2.61 -13.72
CA MET A 129 12.81 -1.46 -12.82
C MET A 129 14.22 -0.89 -12.71
N GLU A 130 15.26 -1.72 -12.83
CA GLU A 130 16.64 -1.24 -12.83
C GLU A 130 16.89 -0.39 -14.08
N LYS A 131 16.50 -0.89 -15.26
CA LYS A 131 16.64 -0.13 -16.51
C LYS A 131 15.78 1.13 -16.54
N LEU A 132 14.62 1.11 -15.90
CA LEU A 132 13.76 2.29 -15.78
C LEU A 132 14.45 3.37 -14.94
N ALA A 133 15.00 3.00 -13.78
CA ALA A 133 15.71 3.93 -12.90
C ALA A 133 16.92 4.55 -13.61
N GLU A 134 17.74 3.73 -14.28
CA GLU A 134 18.90 4.21 -15.06
C GLU A 134 18.50 5.14 -16.21
N GLY A 135 17.38 4.84 -16.87
CA GLY A 135 16.88 5.67 -17.96
C GLY A 135 16.32 7.01 -17.47
N LEU A 136 15.66 7.03 -16.31
CA LEU A 136 15.18 8.26 -15.67
C LEU A 136 16.33 9.21 -15.30
N GLU A 137 17.44 8.69 -14.78
CA GLU A 137 18.64 9.48 -14.45
C GLU A 137 19.32 10.11 -15.68
N ARG A 138 19.05 9.57 -16.87
CA ARG A 138 19.64 10.03 -18.15
C ARG A 138 18.75 11.01 -18.91
N LEU A 139 17.54 11.28 -18.43
CA LEU A 139 16.66 12.26 -19.05
C LEU A 139 17.22 13.68 -18.93
N GLY A 140 17.00 14.49 -19.96
CA GLY A 140 17.29 15.92 -19.90
C GLY A 140 16.31 16.65 -18.99
N GLU A 141 16.67 17.87 -18.59
CA GLU A 141 15.89 18.71 -17.66
C GLU A 141 14.42 18.89 -18.09
N ASP A 142 14.18 19.17 -19.38
CA ASP A 142 12.82 19.31 -19.93
C ASP A 142 12.00 18.01 -19.85
N ASP A 143 12.65 16.85 -20.01
CA ASP A 143 12.01 15.55 -19.94
C ASP A 143 11.76 15.10 -18.49
N LEU A 144 12.64 15.50 -17.54
CA LEU A 144 12.45 15.28 -16.11
C LEU A 144 11.23 16.06 -15.59
N LEU A 145 11.02 17.30 -16.03
CA LEU A 145 9.81 18.06 -15.67
C LEU A 145 8.54 17.36 -16.15
N HIS A 146 8.57 16.74 -17.33
CA HIS A 146 7.44 15.96 -17.84
C HIS A 146 7.19 14.71 -16.99
N VAL A 147 8.24 14.03 -16.54
CA VAL A 147 8.14 12.89 -15.60
C VAL A 147 7.52 13.31 -14.28
N VAL A 148 7.96 14.42 -13.69
CA VAL A 148 7.40 14.95 -12.43
C VAL A 148 5.91 15.23 -12.58
N GLN A 149 5.52 15.88 -13.69
CA GLN A 149 4.11 16.16 -13.98
C GLN A 149 3.30 14.86 -14.15
N LEU A 150 3.84 13.89 -14.89
CA LEU A 150 3.19 12.60 -15.11
C LEU A 150 2.97 11.83 -13.81
N VAL A 151 3.95 11.85 -12.90
CA VAL A 151 3.83 11.26 -11.56
C VAL A 151 2.81 12.05 -10.73
N HIS A 152 2.81 13.38 -10.77
CA HIS A 152 1.85 14.18 -10.02
C HIS A 152 0.40 13.94 -10.45
N ASP A 153 0.16 13.77 -11.75
CA ASP A 153 -1.18 13.61 -12.32
C ASP A 153 -1.75 12.19 -12.16
N ASN A 154 -0.87 11.20 -11.92
CA ASN A 154 -1.24 9.78 -11.86
C ASN A 154 -0.80 9.09 -10.56
N LYS A 155 -0.28 9.83 -9.58
CA LYS A 155 0.03 9.29 -8.26
C LYS A 155 -1.24 8.82 -7.55
N THR A 156 -1.10 7.76 -6.78
CA THR A 156 -2.12 7.26 -5.87
C THR A 156 -1.69 7.50 -4.43
N GLU A 157 -2.56 7.22 -3.46
CA GLU A 157 -2.21 7.31 -2.03
C GLU A 157 -1.08 6.35 -1.63
N GLU A 158 -0.87 5.27 -2.40
CA GLU A 158 0.23 4.31 -2.23
C GLU A 158 1.57 4.84 -2.80
N THR A 159 1.53 5.87 -3.65
CA THR A 159 2.72 6.43 -4.31
C THR A 159 3.54 7.29 -3.36
N TYR A 160 4.79 6.89 -3.10
CA TYR A 160 5.72 7.68 -2.31
C TYR A 160 6.52 8.63 -3.21
N THR A 161 6.33 9.94 -2.97
CA THR A 161 7.13 11.01 -3.58
C THR A 161 7.56 12.00 -2.51
N LYS A 162 8.76 12.54 -2.66
CA LYS A 162 9.27 13.63 -1.82
C LYS A 162 9.79 14.74 -2.73
N ASN A 163 9.21 15.92 -2.58
CA ASN A 163 9.57 17.11 -3.34
C ASN A 163 10.40 18.05 -2.45
N ASP A 164 11.68 18.22 -2.78
CA ASP A 164 12.59 19.16 -2.14
C ASP A 164 12.76 20.39 -3.03
N VAL A 165 11.87 21.37 -2.79
CA VAL A 165 11.77 22.59 -3.60
C VAL A 165 12.96 23.53 -3.38
N GLU A 166 13.62 23.46 -2.21
CA GLU A 166 14.78 24.30 -1.90
C GLU A 166 16.04 23.85 -2.64
N ASN A 167 16.23 22.54 -2.79
CA ASN A 167 17.37 21.96 -3.52
C ASN A 167 17.06 21.65 -4.99
N GLY A 168 15.80 21.75 -5.41
CA GLY A 168 15.36 21.40 -6.76
C GLY A 168 15.35 19.90 -7.02
N GLU A 169 15.22 19.07 -5.98
CA GLU A 169 15.29 17.61 -6.06
C GLU A 169 13.90 16.97 -5.93
N PHE A 170 13.58 16.04 -6.82
CA PHE A 170 12.36 15.24 -6.78
C PHE A 170 12.70 13.76 -6.60
N HIS A 171 12.30 13.20 -5.46
CA HIS A 171 12.49 11.79 -5.14
C HIS A 171 11.20 11.01 -5.36
N VAL A 172 11.30 9.86 -6.02
CA VAL A 172 10.17 8.97 -6.30
C VAL A 172 10.57 7.52 -6.04
N ASP A 173 9.73 6.76 -5.34
CA ASP A 173 9.94 5.32 -5.18
C ASP A 173 9.19 4.56 -6.28
N LEU A 174 9.94 4.00 -7.23
CA LEU A 174 9.38 3.29 -8.40
C LEU A 174 8.53 2.07 -8.03
N TYR A 175 8.80 1.42 -6.89
CA TYR A 175 8.05 0.23 -6.45
C TYR A 175 6.69 0.57 -5.82
N THR A 176 6.45 1.86 -5.58
CA THR A 176 5.20 2.37 -5.02
C THR A 176 4.28 2.97 -6.08
N LEU A 177 4.76 3.02 -7.34
CA LEU A 177 4.00 3.56 -8.45
C LEU A 177 2.98 2.52 -8.97
N PRO A 178 1.77 2.95 -9.38
CA PRO A 178 0.82 2.08 -10.05
C PRO A 178 1.41 1.48 -11.34
N ASP A 179 1.08 0.23 -11.66
CA ASP A 179 1.54 -0.48 -12.87
C ASP A 179 1.32 0.34 -14.16
N GLN A 180 0.21 1.08 -14.22
CA GLN A 180 -0.11 1.98 -15.33
C GLN A 180 0.91 3.12 -15.44
N LEU A 181 1.29 3.74 -14.31
CA LEU A 181 2.27 4.82 -14.28
C LEU A 181 3.68 4.31 -14.59
N ILE A 182 4.06 3.16 -14.04
CA ILE A 182 5.32 2.47 -14.36
C ILE A 182 5.44 2.24 -15.86
N LYS A 183 4.37 1.78 -16.51
CA LYS A 183 4.35 1.57 -17.95
C LYS A 183 4.47 2.88 -18.74
N MET A 184 3.74 3.92 -18.35
CA MET A 184 3.84 5.23 -19.03
C MET A 184 5.25 5.82 -18.92
N LEU A 185 5.89 5.69 -17.75
CA LEU A 185 7.28 6.10 -17.53
C LEU A 185 8.23 5.28 -18.40
N TRP A 186 8.05 3.96 -18.45
CA TRP A 186 8.87 3.08 -19.29
C TRP A 186 8.78 3.40 -20.77
N ASP A 187 7.57 3.62 -21.29
CA ASP A 187 7.37 3.96 -22.71
C ASP A 187 7.97 5.34 -23.02
N PHE A 188 7.81 6.31 -22.12
CA PHE A 188 8.40 7.65 -22.24
C PHE A 188 9.93 7.61 -22.24
N VAL A 189 10.54 6.90 -21.28
CA VAL A 189 11.99 6.77 -21.17
C VAL A 189 12.55 6.05 -22.39
N ASN A 190 11.92 4.97 -22.88
CA ASN A 190 12.36 4.27 -24.11
C ASN A 190 12.32 5.15 -25.37
N GLN A 191 11.41 6.11 -25.42
CA GLN A 191 11.32 7.03 -26.54
C GLN A 191 12.45 8.08 -26.53
N LYS A 192 12.97 8.42 -25.34
CA LYS A 192 13.97 9.48 -25.13
C LYS A 192 15.39 8.94 -25.00
N VAL A 193 15.52 7.79 -24.36
CA VAL A 193 16.76 7.07 -24.10
C VAL A 193 16.60 5.69 -24.73
N ASN A 194 17.48 5.33 -25.66
CA ASN A 194 17.42 4.01 -26.28
C ASN A 194 17.88 2.93 -25.28
N ILE A 195 16.94 2.37 -24.51
CA ILE A 195 17.22 1.37 -23.45
C ILE A 195 17.71 0.03 -24.05
N ALA A 196 17.67 -0.14 -25.37
CA ALA A 196 18.23 -1.31 -26.05
C ALA A 196 19.76 -1.32 -26.13
N ASP A 197 20.42 -0.19 -25.87
CA ASP A 197 21.89 -0.05 -25.91
C ASP A 197 22.56 -0.33 -24.54
N PHE A 198 21.80 -0.80 -23.54
CA PHE A 198 22.27 -1.27 -22.24
C PHE A 198 22.58 -2.77 -22.22
#